data_AF-A0A1X1XSX0-F1
#
_entry.id   AF-A0A1X1XSX0-F1
#
_cell.length_a   1.000
_cell.length_b   1.000
_cell.length_c   1.000
_cell.angle_alpha   90.00
_cell.angle_beta   90.00
_cell.angle_gamma   90.00
#
_symmetry.space_group_name_H-M   'P 1'
#
loop_
_entity.id
_entity.type
_entity.pdbx_description
1 polymer ?
#
loop_
_entity_poly.entity_id
_entity_poly.type
_entity_poly.pdbx_seq_one_letter_code
_entity_poly.pdbx_strand_id
1 'polypeptide(L)'
;MKIKDKRIELRVDQESAALFSRAAELVHEPVSEFVRRAATERAGQVLAREQVTVMPAAQFDALLSALDVADDAAVLAATARQPRKFTRR
;
A
#
# COMPACT_ATOMS: atom_id res chain seq x y z
N MET A 1 11.94 17.18 -16.46
CA MET A 1 12.13 15.83 -17.04
C MET A 1 12.75 14.94 -15.96
N LYS A 2 12.10 13.84 -15.53
CA LYS A 2 12.72 12.92 -14.56
C LYS A 2 13.77 12.07 -15.29
N ILE A 3 15.03 12.15 -14.87
CA ILE A 3 16.13 11.37 -15.45
C ILE A 3 16.05 9.95 -14.88
N LYS A 4 16.11 8.92 -15.74
CA LYS A 4 16.15 7.51 -15.35
C LYS A 4 17.60 7.10 -15.06
N ASP A 5 18.16 7.55 -13.93
CA ASP A 5 19.57 7.33 -13.56
C ASP A 5 19.83 6.03 -12.78
N LYS A 6 18.80 5.46 -12.15
CA LYS A 6 18.91 4.20 -11.39
C LYS A 6 18.67 2.99 -12.29
N ARG A 7 19.52 1.97 -12.14
CA ARG A 7 19.40 0.67 -12.82
C ARG A 7 18.95 -0.40 -11.83
N ILE A 8 17.98 -1.21 -12.25
CA ILE A 8 17.56 -2.43 -11.56
C ILE A 8 17.94 -3.59 -12.48
N GLU A 9 18.82 -4.47 -12.00
CA GLU A 9 19.23 -5.66 -12.73
C GLU A 9 18.39 -6.85 -12.25
N LEU A 10 17.75 -7.55 -13.19
CA LEU A 10 16.88 -8.69 -12.90
C LEU A 10 17.37 -9.90 -13.68
N ARG A 11 17.58 -11.01 -12.97
CA ARG A 11 17.75 -12.32 -13.57
C ARG A 11 16.39 -12.99 -13.71
N VAL A 12 16.11 -13.53 -14.88
CA VAL A 12 14.89 -14.25 -15.21
C VAL A 12 15.26 -15.57 -15.86
N ASP A 13 14.44 -16.60 -15.65
CA ASP A 13 14.56 -17.84 -16.42
C ASP A 13 14.10 -17.62 -17.88
N GLN A 14 14.35 -18.63 -18.71
CA GLN A 14 14.05 -18.58 -20.15
C GLN A 14 12.55 -18.47 -20.43
N GLU A 15 11.72 -19.14 -19.63
CA GLU A 15 10.27 -19.15 -19.81
C GLU A 15 9.68 -17.76 -19.52
N SER A 16 10.08 -17.16 -18.41
CA SER A 16 9.69 -15.80 -18.01
C SER A 16 10.17 -14.77 -19.04
N ALA A 17 11.40 -14.90 -19.55
CA ALA A 17 11.91 -14.00 -20.59
C ALA A 17 11.09 -14.08 -21.89
N ALA A 18 10.71 -15.29 -22.32
CA ALA A 18 9.86 -15.50 -23.49
C ALA A 18 8.45 -14.92 -23.27
N LEU A 19 7.87 -15.14 -22.08
CA LEU A 19 6.57 -14.60 -21.71
C LEU A 19 6.56 -13.07 -21.75
N PHE A 20 7.54 -12.42 -21.13
CA PHE A 20 7.63 -10.94 -21.13
C PHE A 20 7.85 -10.38 -22.52
N SER A 21 8.68 -11.05 -23.33
CA SER A 21 8.91 -10.64 -24.72
C SER A 21 7.62 -10.67 -25.53
N ARG A 22 6.87 -11.78 -25.43
CA ARG A 22 5.60 -11.93 -26.14
C ARG A 22 4.55 -10.92 -25.67
N ALA A 23 4.45 -10.66 -24.37
CA ALA A 23 3.50 -9.70 -23.83
C ALA A 23 3.83 -8.26 -24.28
N ALA A 24 5.11 -7.89 -24.26
CA ALA A 24 5.59 -6.58 -24.70
C ALA A 24 5.33 -6.34 -26.20
N GLU A 25 5.52 -7.38 -27.04
CA GLU A 25 5.16 -7.33 -28.47
C GLU A 25 3.68 -7.00 -28.69
N LEU A 26 2.78 -7.64 -27.94
CA LEU A 26 1.33 -7.46 -28.09
C LEU A 26 0.86 -6.05 -27.75
N VAL A 27 1.59 -5.35 -26.87
CA VAL A 27 1.28 -3.97 -26.49
C VAL A 27 2.19 -2.94 -27.19
N HIS A 28 3.03 -3.41 -28.13
CA HIS A 28 3.94 -2.60 -28.93
C HIS A 28 4.91 -1.73 -28.11
N GLU A 29 5.47 -2.27 -27.04
CA GLU A 29 6.47 -1.57 -26.22
C GLU A 29 7.73 -2.42 -25.99
N PRO A 30 8.90 -1.81 -25.69
CA PRO A 30 10.09 -2.56 -25.36
C PRO A 30 9.89 -3.39 -24.09
N VAL A 31 10.48 -4.59 -24.03
CA VAL A 31 10.38 -5.49 -22.86
C VAL A 31 10.76 -4.80 -21.54
N SER A 32 11.81 -3.97 -21.57
CA SER A 32 12.25 -3.21 -20.39
C SER A 32 11.24 -2.17 -19.93
N GLU A 33 10.46 -1.61 -20.85
CA GLU A 33 9.37 -0.67 -20.56
C GLU A 33 8.19 -1.43 -19.94
N PHE A 34 7.76 -2.52 -20.59
CA PHE A 34 6.70 -3.41 -20.12
C PHE A 34 6.92 -3.89 -18.69
N VAL A 35 8.11 -4.46 -18.43
CA VAL A 35 8.48 -4.95 -17.09
C VAL A 35 8.50 -3.81 -16.08
N ARG A 36 9.03 -2.63 -16.45
CA ARG A 36 9.06 -1.47 -15.56
C ARG A 36 7.65 -0.99 -15.22
N ARG A 37 6.73 -0.93 -16.19
CA ARG A 37 5.33 -0.54 -15.95
C ARG A 37 4.63 -1.55 -15.06
N ALA A 38 4.72 -2.84 -15.37
CA ALA A 38 4.13 -3.89 -14.56
C ALA A 38 4.64 -3.86 -13.11
N ALA A 39 5.96 -3.69 -12.91
CA ALA A 39 6.55 -3.56 -11.59
C ALA A 39 6.08 -2.30 -10.85
N THR A 40 5.95 -1.17 -11.56
CA THR A 40 5.47 0.10 -10.98
C THR A 40 4.01 -0.02 -10.54
N GLU A 41 3.16 -0.60 -11.38
CA GLU A 41 1.75 -0.83 -11.06
C GLU A 41 1.62 -1.75 -9.84
N ARG A 42 2.36 -2.86 -9.82
CA ARG A 42 2.34 -3.78 -8.69
C ARG A 42 2.82 -3.12 -7.40
N ALA A 43 3.88 -2.32 -7.45
CA ALA A 43 4.35 -1.55 -6.30
C ALA A 43 3.27 -0.59 -5.79
N GLY A 44 2.60 0.12 -6.68
CA GLY A 44 1.47 1.00 -6.33
C GLY A 44 0.34 0.23 -5.63
N GLN A 45 -0.05 -0.94 -6.14
CA GLN A 45 -1.08 -1.77 -5.51
C GLN A 45 -0.67 -2.25 -4.11
N VAL A 46 0.59 -2.62 -3.91
CA VAL A 46 1.10 -3.06 -2.60
C VAL A 46 1.08 -1.91 -1.59
N LEU A 47 1.59 -0.74 -1.98
CA LEU A 47 1.61 0.44 -1.10
C LEU A 47 0.20 0.96 -0.81
N ALA A 48 -0.71 0.89 -1.77
CA ALA A 48 -2.11 1.26 -1.55
C ALA A 48 -2.79 0.34 -0.53
N ARG A 49 -2.48 -0.97 -0.54
CA ARG A 49 -3.03 -1.92 0.44
C ARG A 49 -2.56 -1.63 1.87
N GLU A 50 -1.34 -1.15 2.05
CA GLU A 50 -0.84 -0.76 3.37
C GLU A 50 -1.63 0.42 3.96
N GLN A 51 -2.15 1.30 3.11
CA GLN A 51 -2.89 2.51 3.53
C GLN A 51 -4.39 2.28 3.72
N VAL A 52 -4.90 1.06 3.46
CA VAL A 52 -6.32 0.76 3.52
C VAL A 52 -6.60 -0.21 4.66
N THR A 53 -7.33 0.26 5.66
CA THR A 53 -7.92 -0.59 6.70
C THR A 53 -9.17 -1.25 6.14
N VAL A 54 -9.11 -2.56 5.89
CA VAL A 54 -10.31 -3.35 5.54
C VAL A 54 -11.06 -3.68 6.82
N MET A 55 -12.32 -3.24 6.91
CA MET A 55 -13.21 -3.53 8.03
C MET A 55 -14.60 -3.95 7.54
N PRO A 56 -15.37 -4.74 8.31
CA PRO A 56 -16.76 -5.05 7.99
C PRO A 56 -17.61 -3.78 7.85
N ALA A 57 -18.63 -3.81 6.99
CA ALA A 57 -19.52 -2.66 6.76
C ALA A 57 -20.14 -2.13 8.06
N ALA A 58 -20.61 -3.02 8.93
CA ALA A 58 -21.16 -2.64 10.23
C ALA A 58 -20.14 -1.89 11.13
N GLN A 59 -18.85 -2.23 11.03
CA GLN A 59 -17.80 -1.52 11.76
C GLN A 59 -17.53 -0.14 11.15
N PHE A 60 -17.59 -0.03 9.82
CA PHE A 60 -17.46 1.25 9.12
C PHE A 60 -18.62 2.20 9.44
N ASP A 61 -19.85 1.68 9.48
CA ASP A 61 -21.04 2.47 9.84
C ASP A 61 -20.95 2.97 11.29
N ALA A 62 -20.51 2.11 12.21
CA ALA A 62 -20.26 2.50 13.60
C ALA A 62 -19.16 3.58 13.69
N LEU A 63 -18.07 3.42 12.95
CA LEU A 63 -17.00 4.42 12.87
C LEU A 63 -17.52 5.77 12.37
N LEU A 64 -18.32 5.78 11.29
CA LEU A 64 -18.89 7.01 10.74
C LEU A 64 -19.82 7.69 11.74
N SER A 65 -20.70 6.94 12.41
CA SER A 65 -21.59 7.50 13.44
C SER A 65 -20.82 8.10 14.61
N ALA A 66 -19.69 7.49 14.98
CA ALA A 66 -18.84 7.96 16.08
C ALA A 66 -18.12 9.30 15.77
N LEU A 67 -18.03 9.70 14.49
CA LEU A 67 -17.46 10.99 14.10
C LEU A 67 -18.40 12.16 14.44
N ASP A 68 -19.71 11.95 14.35
CA ASP A 68 -20.71 12.96 14.69
C ASP A 68 -21.00 12.99 16.20
N VAL A 69 -21.08 11.81 16.81
CA VAL A 69 -21.33 11.66 18.25
C VAL A 69 -20.32 10.68 18.83
N ALA A 70 -19.41 11.21 19.65
CA ALA A 70 -18.41 10.39 20.31
C ALA A 70 -19.05 9.31 21.20
N ASP A 71 -18.51 8.10 21.15
CA ASP A 71 -18.88 7.01 22.04
C ASP A 71 -18.56 7.34 23.51
N ASP A 72 -19.37 6.81 24.42
CA ASP A 72 -19.04 6.85 25.85
C ASP A 72 -17.89 5.88 26.16
N ALA A 73 -16.74 6.45 26.54
CA ALA A 73 -15.51 5.72 26.80
C ALA A 73 -15.01 5.98 28.24
N ALA A 74 -15.87 5.78 29.24
CA ALA A 74 -15.58 6.04 30.65
C ALA A 74 -14.27 5.42 31.18
N VAL A 75 -13.96 4.17 30.78
CA VAL A 75 -12.71 3.50 31.17
C VAL A 75 -11.50 4.21 30.56
N LEU A 76 -11.57 4.57 29.28
CA LEU A 76 -10.51 5.30 28.60
C LEU A 76 -10.29 6.69 29.23
N ALA A 77 -11.36 7.40 29.58
CA ALA A 77 -11.30 8.67 30.28
C ALA A 77 -10.66 8.54 31.67
N ALA A 78 -10.98 7.48 32.42
CA ALA A 78 -10.35 7.20 33.71
C ALA A 78 -8.86 6.88 33.56
N THR A 79 -8.47 6.09 32.55
CA THR A 79 -7.06 5.76 32.28
C THR A 79 -6.27 6.98 31.81
N ALA A 80 -6.83 7.83 30.95
CA ALA A 80 -6.16 9.04 30.47
C ALA A 80 -5.81 10.04 31.58
N ARG A 81 -6.56 10.02 32.70
CA ARG A 81 -6.30 10.84 33.89
C ARG A 81 -5.21 10.29 34.80
N GLN A 82 -4.75 9.06 34.61
CA GLN A 82 -3.71 8.47 35.43
C GLN A 82 -2.34 9.13 35.14
N PRO A 83 -1.47 9.28 36.16
CA PRO A 83 -0.14 9.82 35.95
C PRO A 83 0.65 8.94 34.98
N ARG A 84 1.33 9.58 34.02
CA ARG A 84 2.17 8.88 33.04
C ARG A 84 3.28 8.13 33.76
N LYS A 85 3.24 6.79 33.67
CA LYS A 85 4.29 5.91 34.22
C LYS A 85 5.62 6.04 33.48
N PHE A 86 5.61 6.53 32.24
CA PHE A 86 6.80 6.74 31.42
C PHE A 86 6.77 8.15 30.84
N THR A 87 7.80 8.94 31.15
CA THR A 87 8.06 10.25 30.54
C THR A 87 9.28 10.13 29.64
N ARG A 88 9.17 10.62 28.40
CA ARG A 88 10.30 10.69 27.47
C ARG A 88 11.19 11.86 27.90
N ARG A 89 12.45 11.58 28.22
CA ARG A 89 13.50 12.59 28.46
C ARG A 89 13.88 13.31 27.18
#